data_AF-A0A5F2I1J0-F1
#
_entry.id   AF-A0A5F2I1J0-F1
#
_cell.length_a   1.000
_cell.length_b   1.000
_cell.length_c   1.000
_cell.angle_alpha   90.00
_cell.angle_beta   90.00
_cell.angle_gamma   90.00
#
_symmetry.space_group_name_H-M   'P 1'
#
loop_
_entity.id
_entity.type
_entity.pdbx_description
1 polymer ?
#
loop_
_entity_poly.entity_id
_entity_poly.type
_entity_poly.pdbx_seq_one_letter_code
_entity_poly.pdbx_strand_id
1 'polypeptide(L)'
;RGYVHEQRHRIDIHADERTMQRLREAFGYCFETPPGSSYPPIVKPHLIDHTTAVVIEGEGGPLALEPLPQIHGDIISLGFRIGGLAYCPDISDFPLATADRLRGLDTLVIDALQYNTHPSHLSLGQALDW
;
A
#
# COMPACT_ATOMS: atom_id res chain seq x y z
N ARG A 1 -5.86 11.76 -15.03
CA ARG A 1 -7.23 12.33 -14.95
C ARG A 1 -8.27 11.56 -15.77
N GLY A 2 -7.92 10.89 -16.89
CA GLY A 2 -8.87 10.11 -17.70
C GLY A 2 -9.76 9.16 -16.87
N TYR A 3 -9.16 8.42 -15.93
CA TYR A 3 -9.88 7.50 -15.05
C TYR A 3 -11.01 8.16 -14.24
N VAL A 4 -10.79 9.33 -13.62
CA VAL A 4 -11.85 10.02 -12.83
C VAL A 4 -12.99 10.50 -13.73
N HIS A 5 -12.68 10.96 -14.94
CA HIS A 5 -13.69 11.40 -15.89
C HIS A 5 -14.55 10.23 -16.39
N GLU A 6 -13.95 9.06 -16.54
CA GLU A 6 -14.63 7.82 -16.90
C GLU A 6 -15.55 7.33 -15.76
N GLN A 7 -15.05 7.33 -14.52
CA GLN A 7 -15.83 6.90 -13.34
C GLN A 7 -16.94 7.89 -12.94
N ARG A 8 -16.82 9.17 -13.34
CA ARG A 8 -17.78 10.26 -13.02
C ARG A 8 -18.00 10.52 -11.53
N HIS A 9 -17.17 9.96 -10.67
CA HIS A 9 -17.09 10.26 -9.24
C HIS A 9 -15.62 10.38 -8.81
N ARG A 10 -15.38 10.94 -7.61
CA ARG A 10 -14.04 10.97 -7.03
C ARG A 10 -13.56 9.54 -6.79
N ILE A 11 -12.29 9.30 -7.06
CA ILE A 11 -11.71 7.97 -6.92
C ILE A 11 -11.34 7.74 -5.46
N ASP A 12 -11.90 6.71 -4.86
CA ASP A 12 -11.51 6.26 -3.53
C ASP A 12 -10.03 5.84 -3.54
N ILE A 13 -9.25 6.43 -2.64
CA ILE A 13 -7.84 6.08 -2.43
C ILE A 13 -7.62 5.69 -0.97
N HIS A 14 -6.78 4.69 -0.75
CA HIS A 14 -6.46 4.19 0.56
C HIS A 14 -4.96 4.37 0.82
N ALA A 15 -4.62 4.99 1.93
CA ALA A 15 -3.23 5.12 2.38
C ALA A 15 -3.18 5.23 3.90
N ASP A 16 -2.09 4.82 4.53
CA ASP A 16 -1.88 5.10 5.94
C ASP A 16 -1.61 6.60 6.18
N GLU A 17 -1.59 7.02 7.43
CA GLU A 17 -1.49 8.43 7.80
C GLU A 17 -0.25 9.11 7.21
N ARG A 18 0.92 8.46 7.34
CA ARG A 18 2.19 9.00 6.83
C ARG A 18 2.17 9.15 5.31
N THR A 19 1.68 8.14 4.60
CA THR A 19 1.57 8.18 3.14
C THR A 19 0.56 9.23 2.70
N MET A 20 -0.60 9.32 3.38
CA MET A 20 -1.64 10.29 3.08
C MET A 20 -1.15 11.73 3.26
N GLN A 21 -0.37 12.00 4.31
CA GLN A 21 0.25 13.31 4.52
C GLN A 21 1.16 13.68 3.34
N ARG A 22 2.07 12.78 2.94
CA ARG A 22 2.96 13.03 1.80
C ARG A 22 2.20 13.21 0.49
N LEU A 23 1.12 12.47 0.28
CA LEU A 23 0.25 12.62 -0.89
C LEU A 23 -0.41 14.01 -0.93
N ARG A 24 -0.87 14.53 0.22
CA ARG A 24 -1.46 15.87 0.30
C ARG A 24 -0.42 16.97 0.06
N GLU A 25 0.79 16.82 0.58
CA GLU A 25 1.88 17.77 0.36
C GLU A 25 2.31 17.82 -1.11
N ALA A 26 2.50 16.66 -1.75
CA ALA A 26 2.96 16.58 -3.13
C ALA A 26 1.85 16.84 -4.17
N PHE A 27 0.62 16.44 -3.87
CA PHE A 27 -0.50 16.42 -4.83
C PHE A 27 -1.78 17.07 -4.29
N GLY A 28 -1.67 18.11 -3.45
CA GLY A 28 -2.80 18.74 -2.76
C GLY A 28 -3.99 19.10 -3.65
N TYR A 29 -3.74 19.50 -4.90
CA TYR A 29 -4.79 19.82 -5.88
C TYR A 29 -5.72 18.64 -6.23
N CYS A 30 -5.29 17.40 -5.97
CA CYS A 30 -6.13 16.21 -6.15
C CYS A 30 -7.18 16.09 -5.04
N PHE A 31 -6.88 16.61 -3.84
CA PHE A 31 -7.70 16.50 -2.64
C PHE A 31 -8.63 17.71 -2.48
N GLU A 32 -8.13 18.90 -2.82
CA GLU A 32 -8.81 20.18 -2.63
C GLU A 32 -8.53 21.12 -3.80
N THR A 33 -9.49 22.00 -4.13
CA THR A 33 -9.30 23.01 -5.17
C THR A 33 -8.45 24.16 -4.61
N PRO A 34 -7.26 24.45 -5.16
CA PRO A 34 -6.43 25.54 -4.66
C PRO A 34 -7.01 26.91 -5.01
N PRO A 35 -6.68 27.98 -4.26
CA PRO A 35 -7.12 29.34 -4.59
C PRO A 35 -6.79 29.72 -6.03
N GLY A 36 -7.78 30.27 -6.75
CA GLY A 36 -7.62 30.67 -8.16
C GLY A 36 -7.72 29.53 -9.18
N SER A 37 -7.98 28.30 -8.74
CA SER A 37 -8.20 27.15 -9.62
C SER A 37 -9.69 26.84 -9.78
N SER A 38 -10.08 26.42 -10.98
CA SER A 38 -11.42 25.87 -11.26
C SER A 38 -11.44 24.34 -11.26
N TYR A 39 -10.31 23.70 -10.95
CA TYR A 39 -10.20 22.25 -10.99
C TYR A 39 -10.81 21.63 -9.73
N PRO A 40 -11.89 20.81 -9.86
CA PRO A 40 -12.44 20.12 -8.73
C PRO A 40 -11.47 19.01 -8.26
N PRO A 41 -11.48 18.68 -6.96
CA PRO A 41 -10.71 17.55 -6.44
C PRO A 41 -11.22 16.23 -7.02
N ILE A 42 -10.29 15.30 -7.21
CA ILE A 42 -10.50 14.07 -7.99
C ILE A 42 -10.42 12.79 -7.15
N VAL A 43 -9.91 12.87 -5.91
CA VAL A 43 -9.80 11.71 -5.01
C VAL A 43 -10.68 11.84 -3.78
N LYS A 44 -11.07 10.70 -3.22
CA LYS A 44 -11.75 10.56 -1.94
C LYS A 44 -10.84 9.74 -1.00
N PRO A 45 -10.22 10.37 0.01
CA PRO A 45 -9.23 9.69 0.84
C PRO A 45 -9.87 8.82 1.92
N HIS A 46 -9.27 7.66 2.15
CA HIS A 46 -9.56 6.74 3.26
C HIS A 46 -8.25 6.37 3.95
N LEU A 47 -8.23 6.45 5.28
CA LEU A 47 -7.07 6.04 6.05
C LEU A 47 -7.06 4.54 6.29
N ILE A 48 -5.90 3.93 6.13
CA ILE A 48 -5.65 2.53 6.49
C ILE A 48 -5.17 2.47 7.93
N ASP A 49 -5.88 1.72 8.77
CA ASP A 49 -5.39 1.27 10.07
C ASP A 49 -4.58 -0.01 9.88
N HIS A 50 -3.35 -0.05 10.39
CA HIS A 50 -2.43 -1.19 10.21
C HIS A 50 -2.91 -2.50 10.86
N THR A 51 -3.92 -2.44 11.73
CA THR A 51 -4.48 -3.56 12.48
C THR A 51 -5.82 -4.04 11.97
N THR A 52 -6.47 -3.28 11.08
CA THR A 52 -7.82 -3.57 10.59
C THR A 52 -7.81 -3.79 9.09
N ALA A 53 -8.51 -4.83 8.62
CA ALA A 53 -8.64 -5.08 7.19
C ALA A 53 -9.38 -3.94 6.47
N VAL A 54 -8.89 -3.57 5.29
CA VAL A 54 -9.58 -2.69 4.36
C VAL A 54 -10.47 -3.55 3.49
N VAL A 55 -11.77 -3.25 3.43
CA VAL A 55 -12.71 -3.95 2.54
C VAL A 55 -13.08 -3.02 1.40
N ILE A 56 -12.79 -3.44 0.17
CA ILE A 56 -13.18 -2.75 -1.05
C ILE A 56 -14.37 -3.48 -1.66
N GLU A 57 -15.48 -2.78 -1.84
CA GLU A 57 -16.70 -3.31 -2.45
C GLU A 57 -16.66 -3.12 -3.98
N GLY A 58 -17.26 -4.07 -4.72
CA GLY A 58 -17.38 -3.98 -6.17
C GLY A 58 -18.32 -5.05 -6.73
N GLU A 59 -18.54 -5.04 -8.05
CA GLU A 59 -19.46 -5.99 -8.72
C GLU A 59 -19.03 -7.46 -8.56
N GLY A 60 -17.73 -7.71 -8.33
CA GLY A 60 -17.17 -9.02 -8.03
C GLY A 60 -17.33 -9.47 -6.57
N GLY A 61 -17.94 -8.64 -5.71
CA GLY A 61 -18.03 -8.86 -4.27
C GLY A 61 -16.92 -8.15 -3.47
N PRO A 62 -16.97 -8.24 -2.12
CA PRO A 62 -16.02 -7.58 -1.25
C PRO A 62 -14.63 -8.22 -1.34
N LEU A 63 -13.61 -7.38 -1.44
CA LEU A 63 -12.20 -7.78 -1.36
C LEU A 63 -11.62 -7.26 -0.04
N ALA A 64 -11.22 -8.18 0.84
CA ALA A 64 -10.55 -7.84 2.09
C ALA A 64 -9.02 -7.82 1.91
N LEU A 65 -8.41 -6.69 2.21
CA LEU A 65 -6.97 -6.49 2.22
C LEU A 65 -6.52 -6.31 3.68
N GLU A 66 -5.78 -7.28 4.20
CA GLU A 66 -5.23 -7.19 5.55
C GLU A 66 -3.85 -6.52 5.49
N PRO A 67 -3.66 -5.36 6.13
CA PRO A 67 -2.36 -4.71 6.13
C PRO A 67 -1.29 -5.56 6.82
N LEU A 68 -0.09 -5.55 6.25
CA LEU A 68 1.10 -6.19 6.78
C LEU A 68 2.17 -5.11 6.95
N PRO A 69 2.38 -4.55 8.15
CA PRO A 69 3.46 -3.60 8.39
C PRO A 69 4.83 -4.23 8.13
N GLN A 70 5.68 -3.54 7.38
CA GLN A 70 6.99 -4.04 6.95
C GLN A 70 8.06 -3.00 7.23
N ILE A 71 9.30 -3.44 7.42
CA ILE A 71 10.44 -2.54 7.61
C ILE A 71 11.02 -2.25 6.23
N HIS A 72 11.17 -0.96 5.90
CA HIS A 72 11.80 -0.48 4.68
C HIS A 72 12.90 0.53 5.05
N GLY A 73 14.07 0.02 5.43
CA GLY A 73 15.14 0.82 6.03
C GLY A 73 14.64 1.54 7.29
N ASP A 74 14.65 2.87 7.27
CA ASP A 74 14.26 3.70 8.42
C ASP A 74 12.76 4.01 8.49
N ILE A 75 11.94 3.41 7.62
CA ILE A 75 10.50 3.66 7.56
C ILE A 75 9.69 2.36 7.59
N ILE A 76 8.41 2.49 7.89
CA ILE A 76 7.43 1.42 7.72
C ILE A 76 6.79 1.55 6.34
N SER A 77 6.76 0.45 5.59
CA SER A 77 5.93 0.28 4.39
C SER A 77 4.76 -0.68 4.70
N LEU A 78 3.82 -0.78 3.77
CA LEU A 78 2.70 -1.71 3.88
C LEU A 78 2.72 -2.73 2.75
N GLY A 79 2.74 -3.99 3.14
CA GLY A 79 2.29 -5.10 2.31
C GLY A 79 0.82 -5.39 2.61
N PHE A 80 0.24 -6.33 1.85
CA PHE A 80 -1.14 -6.76 2.07
C PHE A 80 -1.31 -8.26 1.90
N ARG A 81 -2.05 -8.88 2.81
CA ARG A 81 -2.56 -10.25 2.65
C ARG A 81 -3.99 -10.19 2.11
N ILE A 82 -4.26 -10.96 1.06
CA ILE A 82 -5.56 -11.14 0.44
C ILE A 82 -5.83 -12.65 0.36
N GLY A 83 -6.53 -13.19 1.36
CA GLY A 83 -6.74 -14.62 1.49
C GLY A 83 -5.42 -15.41 1.60
N GLY A 84 -5.15 -16.27 0.62
CA GLY A 84 -3.91 -17.05 0.51
C GLY A 84 -2.73 -16.34 -0.14
N LEU A 85 -2.91 -15.10 -0.65
CA LEU A 85 -1.85 -14.32 -1.28
C LEU A 85 -1.31 -13.23 -0.34
N ALA A 86 0.00 -13.01 -0.33
CA ALA A 86 0.60 -11.81 0.23
C ALA A 86 1.44 -11.05 -0.81
N TYR A 87 1.30 -9.73 -0.83
CA TYR A 87 2.07 -8.81 -1.66
C TYR A 87 2.92 -7.91 -0.76
N CYS A 88 4.24 -8.06 -0.85
CA CYS A 88 5.23 -7.47 0.05
C CYS A 88 6.34 -6.73 -0.71
N PRO A 89 6.04 -5.57 -1.33
CA PRO A 89 7.03 -4.75 -2.02
C PRO A 89 7.80 -3.86 -1.05
N ASP A 90 8.98 -3.39 -1.48
CA ASP A 90 9.77 -2.37 -0.78
C ASP A 90 9.98 -2.72 0.70
N ILE A 91 10.69 -3.82 0.94
CA ILE A 91 10.98 -4.33 2.28
C ILE A 91 12.45 -4.65 2.46
N SER A 92 13.00 -4.38 3.65
CA SER A 92 14.29 -4.88 4.12
C SER A 92 14.14 -5.97 5.18
N ASP A 93 13.01 -6.01 5.91
CA ASP A 93 12.72 -7.04 6.91
C ASP A 93 11.22 -7.02 7.33
N PHE A 94 10.79 -8.05 8.06
CA PHE A 94 9.46 -8.14 8.66
C PHE A 94 9.52 -8.05 10.20
N PRO A 95 8.66 -7.24 10.84
CA PRO A 95 8.37 -7.41 12.25
C PRO A 95 7.87 -8.82 12.54
N LEU A 96 8.23 -9.41 13.70
CA LEU A 96 7.82 -10.78 14.07
C LEU A 96 6.30 -11.01 13.93
N ALA A 97 5.49 -10.04 14.35
CA ALA A 97 4.04 -10.12 14.24
C ALA A 97 3.54 -10.19 12.78
N THR A 98 4.26 -9.57 11.84
CA THR A 98 3.96 -9.67 10.40
C THR A 98 4.44 -11.00 9.85
N ALA A 99 5.65 -11.45 10.22
CA ALA A 99 6.21 -12.72 9.78
C ALA A 99 5.31 -13.92 10.13
N ASP A 100 4.72 -13.94 11.34
CA ASP A 100 3.79 -15.01 11.73
C ASP A 100 2.52 -15.04 10.86
N ARG A 101 2.10 -13.88 10.33
CA ARG A 101 0.95 -13.74 9.43
C ARG A 101 1.27 -14.07 7.97
N LEU A 102 2.53 -14.34 7.63
CA LEU A 102 2.94 -14.81 6.29
C LEU A 102 2.94 -16.33 6.16
N ARG A 103 2.61 -17.06 7.24
CA ARG A 103 2.51 -18.53 7.19
C ARG A 103 1.24 -18.99 6.47
N GLY A 104 1.35 -20.15 5.82
CA GLY A 104 0.22 -20.81 5.15
C GLY A 104 -0.35 -20.00 3.97
N LEU A 105 0.52 -19.28 3.25
CA LEU A 105 0.16 -18.62 1.99
C LEU A 105 0.22 -19.63 0.84
N ASP A 106 -0.70 -19.49 -0.10
CA ASP A 106 -0.64 -20.14 -1.41
C ASP A 106 0.37 -19.43 -2.32
N THR A 107 0.55 -18.11 -2.16
CA THR A 107 1.44 -17.30 -2.98
C THR A 107 2.02 -16.13 -2.18
N LEU A 108 3.33 -15.99 -2.23
CA LEU A 108 4.06 -14.83 -1.71
C LEU A 108 4.71 -14.09 -2.89
N VAL A 109 4.40 -12.81 -3.02
CA VAL A 109 5.09 -11.89 -3.93
C VAL A 109 5.93 -10.96 -3.06
N ILE A 110 7.26 -11.07 -3.15
CA ILE A 110 8.21 -10.45 -2.23
C ILE A 110 9.27 -9.61 -2.97
N ASP A 111 9.74 -8.55 -2.32
CA ASP A 111 10.86 -7.71 -2.77
C ASP A 111 12.15 -8.53 -2.96
N ALA A 112 12.87 -8.25 -4.05
CA ALA A 112 14.20 -8.76 -4.32
C ALA A 112 14.92 -7.78 -5.25
N LEU A 113 15.51 -6.72 -4.68
CA LEU A 113 16.05 -5.61 -5.47
C LEU A 113 17.26 -6.00 -6.34
N GLN A 114 18.24 -6.68 -5.74
CA GLN A 114 19.53 -6.98 -6.38
C GLN A 114 20.26 -8.12 -5.65
N TYR A 115 21.43 -8.54 -6.14
CA TYR A 115 22.23 -9.60 -5.50
C TYR A 115 22.93 -9.17 -4.20
N ASN A 116 23.37 -7.91 -4.11
CA ASN A 116 24.04 -7.38 -2.92
C ASN A 116 23.02 -6.89 -1.89
N THR A 117 23.39 -6.91 -0.60
CA THR A 117 22.55 -6.34 0.45
C THR A 117 22.32 -4.85 0.24
N HIS A 118 21.13 -4.38 0.64
CA HIS A 118 20.73 -2.97 0.58
C HIS A 118 20.04 -2.59 1.90
N PRO A 119 20.23 -1.37 2.43
CA PRO A 119 19.65 -0.98 3.72
C PRO A 119 18.11 -1.03 3.74
N SER A 120 17.46 -0.77 2.61
CA SER A 120 16.00 -0.67 2.53
C SER A 120 15.32 -1.78 1.74
N HIS A 121 16.07 -2.69 1.11
CA HIS A 121 15.51 -3.74 0.26
C HIS A 121 16.17 -5.08 0.54
N LEU A 122 15.44 -6.17 0.34
CA LEU A 122 15.99 -7.51 0.38
C LEU A 122 16.89 -7.70 -0.84
N SER A 123 18.04 -8.33 -0.61
CA SER A 123 18.76 -8.96 -1.72
C SER A 123 18.03 -10.22 -2.19
N LEU A 124 18.33 -10.69 -3.39
CA LEU A 124 17.79 -11.96 -3.90
C LEU A 124 18.04 -13.13 -2.93
N GLY A 125 19.24 -13.18 -2.32
CA GLY A 125 19.56 -14.21 -1.33
C GLY A 125 18.65 -14.14 -0.11
N GLN A 126 18.48 -12.94 0.47
CA GLN A 126 17.61 -12.75 1.62
C GLN A 126 16.13 -13.05 1.31
N ALA A 127 15.67 -12.72 0.10
CA ALA A 127 14.30 -13.03 -0.33
C ALA A 127 14.06 -14.53 -0.50
N LEU A 128 15.07 -15.30 -0.92
CA LEU A 128 14.99 -16.76 -1.03
C LEU A 128 15.13 -17.49 0.31
N ASP A 129 15.74 -16.84 1.32
CA ASP A 129 15.87 -17.37 2.67
C ASP A 129 14.56 -17.26 3.49
N TRP A 130 13.61 -16.40 3.04
CA TRP A 130 12.27 -16.24 3.60
C TRP A 130 11.28 -17.31 3.09
#